data_AF-A0A4Q8U7F0-F1
#
_entry.id   AF-A0A4Q8U7F0-F1
#
_cell.length_a   1.000
_cell.length_b   1.000
_cell.length_c   1.000
_cell.angle_alpha   90.00
_cell.angle_beta   90.00
_cell.angle_gamma   90.00
#
_symmetry.space_group_name_H-M   'P 1'
#
loop_
_entity.id
_entity.type
_entity.pdbx_description
1 polymer ?
#
loop_
_entity_poly.entity_id
_entity_poly.type
_entity_poly.pdbx_seq_one_letter_code
_entity_poly.pdbx_strand_id
1 'polypeptide(L)'
;MRYSYLKKLNRSLAQKPSFLSGLSYVTHTWGDVSSSGKSSIWDQLGKFQDGLCAYCESKAIKGSDTGHIEHFFDKSAHPHLTFDWGNLFGCCASTLHCGHYKDQYLPGGERRTYDSDLLIKPDIEDPEDYLQFLPSGKVLKSRWIRIYFSKKS
;
A
#
# COMPACT_ATOMS: atom_id res chain seq x y z
N MET A 1 4.64 26.99 -0.53
CA MET A 1 3.99 25.77 -1.06
C MET A 1 4.95 24.62 -0.85
N ARG A 2 4.60 23.61 -0.05
CA ARG A 2 5.37 22.36 -0.02
C ARG A 2 5.00 21.61 -1.30
N TYR A 3 5.96 21.36 -2.17
CA TYR A 3 5.82 20.32 -3.17
C TYR A 3 5.60 19.02 -2.38
N SER A 4 4.42 18.40 -2.45
CA SER A 4 4.18 17.14 -1.77
C SER A 4 4.89 16.04 -2.56
N TYR A 5 6.06 15.66 -2.10
CA TYR A 5 6.73 14.44 -2.50
C TYR A 5 6.08 13.28 -1.75
N LEU A 6 6.03 12.09 -2.39
CA LEU A 6 5.47 10.90 -1.75
C LEU A 6 6.26 10.60 -0.47
N LYS A 7 5.64 10.77 0.69
CA LYS A 7 6.32 10.67 1.97
C LYS A 7 6.62 9.21 2.33
N LYS A 8 7.82 8.97 2.85
CA LYS A 8 8.10 7.74 3.59
C LYS A 8 7.21 7.69 4.83
N LEU A 9 6.41 6.64 4.94
CA LEU A 9 5.45 6.42 6.00
C LEU A 9 6.15 5.94 7.28
N ASN A 10 5.93 6.65 8.39
CA ASN A 10 6.45 6.24 9.69
C ASN A 10 5.44 5.39 10.46
N ARG A 11 5.45 4.08 10.25
CA ARG A 11 4.53 3.14 10.92
C ARG A 11 4.69 3.11 12.44
N SER A 12 5.83 3.57 13.01
CA SER A 12 6.04 3.59 14.46
C SER A 12 5.09 4.55 15.20
N LEU A 13 4.41 5.45 14.48
CA LEU A 13 3.40 6.36 15.03
C LEU A 13 2.07 5.66 15.36
N ALA A 14 1.90 4.41 14.91
CA ALA A 14 0.69 3.63 15.09
C ALA A 14 0.97 2.31 15.81
N GLN A 15 -0.11 1.72 16.35
CA GLN A 15 -0.06 0.41 16.98
C GLN A 15 -0.85 -0.59 16.14
N LYS A 16 -0.36 -1.83 16.04
CA LYS A 16 -1.13 -2.94 15.47
C LYS A 16 -2.44 -3.09 16.26
N PRO A 17 -3.63 -3.02 15.62
CA PRO A 17 -4.88 -3.38 16.29
C PRO A 17 -4.79 -4.79 16.87
N SER A 18 -5.04 -4.93 18.17
CA SER A 18 -4.80 -6.18 18.91
C SER A 18 -5.60 -7.37 18.35
N PHE A 19 -6.82 -7.13 17.86
CA PHE A 19 -7.69 -8.16 17.30
C PHE A 19 -7.07 -8.88 16.09
N LEU A 20 -6.18 -8.22 15.33
CA LEU A 20 -5.49 -8.85 14.20
C LEU A 20 -4.66 -10.06 14.63
N SER A 21 -4.15 -10.07 15.88
CA SER A 21 -3.39 -11.22 16.41
C SER A 21 -4.27 -12.43 16.72
N GLY A 22 -5.59 -12.27 16.79
CA GLY A 22 -6.55 -13.36 16.97
C GLY A 22 -7.04 -13.98 15.66
N LEU A 23 -6.69 -13.38 14.50
CA LEU A 23 -7.10 -13.87 13.19
C LEU A 23 -6.04 -14.80 12.61
N SER A 24 -6.51 -15.81 11.88
CA SER A 24 -5.66 -16.79 11.19
C SER A 24 -6.15 -16.94 9.76
N TYR A 25 -5.25 -16.84 8.79
CA TYR A 25 -5.56 -17.00 7.36
C TYR A 25 -6.04 -18.41 7.00
N VAL A 26 -5.85 -19.39 7.89
CA VAL A 26 -6.29 -20.77 7.70
C VAL A 26 -7.79 -20.91 7.95
N THR A 27 -8.34 -20.13 8.89
CA THR A 27 -9.74 -20.25 9.33
C THR A 27 -10.57 -18.99 9.10
N HIS A 28 -9.93 -17.88 8.75
CA HIS A 28 -10.56 -16.59 8.53
C HIS A 28 -10.13 -16.01 7.18
N THR A 29 -11.03 -15.24 6.60
CA THR A 29 -10.85 -14.43 5.41
C THR A 29 -10.92 -12.94 5.78
N TRP A 30 -10.55 -12.06 4.86
CA TRP A 30 -10.74 -10.62 5.06
C TRP A 30 -12.23 -10.23 5.26
N GLY A 31 -13.16 -11.08 4.82
CA GLY A 31 -14.60 -10.90 5.03
C GLY A 31 -14.99 -11.00 6.51
N ASP A 32 -14.25 -11.76 7.31
CA ASP A 32 -14.52 -11.97 8.74
C ASP A 32 -14.09 -10.78 9.61
N VAL A 33 -13.37 -9.81 9.05
CA VAL A 33 -13.03 -8.57 9.74
C VAL A 33 -14.27 -7.69 9.82
N SER A 34 -14.79 -7.55 11.04
CA SER A 34 -15.98 -6.74 11.33
C SER A 34 -15.80 -5.27 10.93
N SER A 35 -16.92 -4.56 10.76
CA SER A 35 -16.91 -3.13 10.47
C SER A 35 -16.21 -2.31 11.56
N SER A 36 -16.34 -2.70 12.84
CA SER A 36 -15.60 -2.07 13.94
C SER A 36 -14.10 -2.38 13.88
N GLY A 37 -13.72 -3.62 13.55
CA GLY A 37 -12.33 -4.00 13.32
C GLY A 37 -11.68 -3.19 12.18
N LYS A 38 -12.37 -3.06 11.05
CA LYS A 38 -11.93 -2.19 9.93
C LYS A 38 -11.81 -0.73 10.35
N SER A 39 -12.69 -0.25 11.23
CA SER A 39 -12.61 1.11 11.77
C SER A 39 -11.35 1.30 12.60
N SER A 40 -11.06 0.37 13.52
CA SER A 40 -9.84 0.42 14.33
C SER A 40 -8.56 0.33 13.48
N ILE A 41 -8.59 -0.39 12.35
CA ILE A 41 -7.49 -0.39 11.37
C ILE A 41 -7.31 1.03 10.80
N TRP A 42 -8.37 1.66 10.31
CA TRP A 42 -8.32 3.02 9.79
C TRP A 42 -7.82 4.05 10.81
N ASP A 43 -8.25 3.94 12.07
CA ASP A 43 -7.79 4.83 13.15
C ASP A 43 -6.26 4.76 13.32
N GLN A 44 -5.68 3.56 13.18
CA GLN A 44 -4.22 3.38 13.27
C GLN A 44 -3.50 3.81 11.99
N LEU A 45 -4.06 3.52 10.81
CA LEU A 45 -3.52 3.99 9.53
C LEU A 45 -3.46 5.52 9.47
N GLY A 46 -4.50 6.19 9.98
CA GLY A 46 -4.60 7.64 10.02
C GLY A 46 -3.44 8.32 10.74
N LYS A 47 -2.84 7.68 11.75
CA LYS A 47 -1.74 8.24 12.56
C LYS A 47 -0.42 8.42 11.80
N PHE A 48 -0.24 7.72 10.67
CA PHE A 48 0.99 7.82 9.88
C PHE A 48 0.75 8.09 8.40
N GLN A 49 -0.48 7.92 7.91
CA GLN A 49 -0.86 8.28 6.54
C GLN A 49 -1.53 9.66 6.44
N ASP A 50 -2.00 10.26 7.55
CA ASP A 50 -2.72 11.54 7.55
C ASP A 50 -3.95 11.57 6.61
N GLY A 51 -4.62 10.43 6.46
CA GLY A 51 -5.78 10.29 5.56
C GLY A 51 -5.44 10.34 4.06
N LEU A 52 -4.17 10.09 3.70
CA LEU A 52 -3.69 10.06 2.32
C LEU A 52 -3.42 8.62 1.87
N CYS A 53 -3.58 8.37 0.58
CA CYS A 53 -3.29 7.10 -0.08
C CYS A 53 -1.80 6.78 0.02
N ALA A 54 -1.47 5.54 0.38
CA ALA A 54 -0.08 5.09 0.51
C ALA A 54 0.73 5.11 -0.81
N TYR A 55 0.08 5.28 -1.96
CA TYR A 55 0.73 5.27 -3.27
C TYR A 55 0.72 6.63 -3.98
N CYS A 56 -0.42 7.31 -4.02
CA CYS A 56 -0.56 8.57 -4.79
C CYS A 56 -0.83 9.80 -3.93
N GLU A 57 -0.93 9.63 -2.59
CA GLU A 57 -1.30 10.69 -1.65
C GLU A 57 -2.64 11.41 -1.88
N SER A 58 -3.45 10.97 -2.86
CA SER A 58 -4.85 11.36 -2.91
C SER A 58 -5.58 10.95 -1.63
N LYS A 59 -6.68 11.62 -1.29
CA LYS A 59 -7.50 11.30 -0.12
C LYS A 59 -7.81 9.80 -0.04
N ALA A 60 -7.50 9.19 1.10
CA ALA A 60 -7.80 7.81 1.44
C ALA A 60 -8.23 7.75 2.90
N ILE A 61 -9.54 7.78 3.12
CA ILE A 61 -10.16 7.68 4.44
C ILE A 61 -11.21 6.57 4.41
N LYS A 62 -11.72 6.19 5.59
CA LYS A 62 -12.78 5.20 5.71
C LYS A 62 -14.02 5.62 4.91
N GLY A 63 -14.40 4.82 3.92
CA GLY A 63 -15.63 4.94 3.15
C GLY A 63 -15.42 4.46 1.72
N SER A 64 -16.36 3.71 1.15
CA SER A 64 -16.23 3.04 -0.16
C SER A 64 -15.79 3.96 -1.29
N ASP A 65 -16.27 5.19 -1.29
CA ASP A 65 -16.03 6.15 -2.38
C ASP A 65 -14.76 6.98 -2.16
N THR A 66 -14.13 6.79 -1.00
CA THR A 66 -12.97 7.58 -0.58
C THR A 66 -11.71 6.74 -0.39
N GLY A 67 -11.83 5.51 0.09
CA GLY A 67 -10.68 4.65 0.25
C GLY A 67 -11.00 3.26 0.78
N HIS A 68 -10.03 2.38 0.63
CA HIS A 68 -10.06 1.00 1.07
C HIS A 68 -8.79 0.63 1.82
N ILE A 69 -8.88 -0.45 2.60
CA ILE A 69 -7.70 -1.06 3.22
C ILE A 69 -7.04 -1.93 2.16
N GLU A 70 -5.87 -1.49 1.74
CA GLU A 70 -5.00 -2.14 0.77
C GLU A 70 -4.14 -3.20 1.43
N HIS A 71 -3.92 -4.30 0.72
CA HIS A 71 -2.91 -5.30 1.04
C HIS A 71 -1.73 -5.10 0.09
N PHE A 72 -0.57 -4.71 0.63
CA PHE A 72 0.62 -4.43 -0.18
C PHE A 72 1.04 -5.66 -1.01
N PHE A 73 1.21 -6.79 -0.33
CA PHE A 73 1.19 -8.11 -0.95
C PHE A 73 -0.25 -8.61 -0.99
N ASP A 74 -0.73 -8.89 -2.20
CA ASP A 74 -2.10 -9.32 -2.38
C ASP A 74 -2.39 -10.63 -1.62
N LYS A 75 -3.55 -10.66 -0.96
CA LYS A 75 -4.03 -11.78 -0.14
C LYS A 75 -4.36 -13.06 -0.92
N SER A 76 -4.60 -13.02 -2.23
CA SER A 76 -4.80 -14.25 -3.01
C SER A 76 -3.47 -14.94 -3.30
N ALA A 77 -2.41 -14.16 -3.56
CA ALA A 77 -1.06 -14.70 -3.75
C ALA A 77 -0.33 -14.97 -2.43
N HIS A 78 -0.60 -14.17 -1.39
CA HIS A 78 0.05 -14.23 -0.09
C HIS A 78 -0.98 -14.31 1.05
N PRO A 79 -1.76 -15.39 1.16
CA PRO A 79 -2.84 -15.50 2.14
C PRO A 79 -2.32 -15.38 3.59
N HIS A 80 -1.09 -15.84 3.86
CA HIS A 80 -0.44 -15.72 5.16
C HIS A 80 -0.18 -14.27 5.62
N LEU A 81 -0.24 -13.29 4.71
CA LEU A 81 -0.08 -11.86 5.00
C LEU A 81 -1.42 -11.11 5.08
N THR A 82 -2.56 -11.80 4.99
CA THR A 82 -3.90 -11.17 4.97
C THR A 82 -4.16 -10.32 6.21
N PHE A 83 -3.74 -10.78 7.38
CA PHE A 83 -3.95 -10.08 8.65
C PHE A 83 -2.66 -9.47 9.22
N ASP A 84 -1.59 -9.47 8.43
CA ASP A 84 -0.33 -8.88 8.84
C ASP A 84 -0.43 -7.35 8.81
N TRP A 85 -0.14 -6.71 9.95
CA TRP A 85 -0.25 -5.26 10.06
C TRP A 85 0.71 -4.50 9.14
N GLY A 86 1.91 -5.03 8.92
CA GLY A 86 2.90 -4.47 8.01
C GLY A 86 2.52 -4.58 6.54
N ASN A 87 1.50 -5.40 6.23
CA ASN A 87 0.92 -5.58 4.91
C ASN A 87 -0.31 -4.69 4.65
N LEU A 88 -0.84 -3.99 5.67
CA LEU A 88 -2.05 -3.17 5.55
C LEU A 88 -1.75 -1.69 5.40
N PHE A 89 -2.43 -1.04 4.46
CA PHE A 89 -2.32 0.40 4.15
C PHE A 89 -3.68 0.99 3.81
N GLY A 90 -3.81 2.32 3.91
CA GLY A 90 -4.94 3.06 3.35
C GLY A 90 -4.67 3.42 1.89
N CYS A 91 -5.60 3.13 0.99
CA CYS A 91 -5.49 3.45 -0.43
C CYS A 91 -6.75 4.18 -0.92
N CYS A 92 -6.62 5.03 -1.94
CA CYS A 92 -7.75 5.70 -2.57
C CYS A 92 -8.61 4.72 -3.38
N ALA A 93 -9.88 5.06 -3.59
CA ALA A 93 -10.86 4.26 -4.33
C ALA A 93 -10.76 4.36 -5.88
N SER A 94 -9.72 5.00 -6.42
CA SER A 94 -9.54 5.11 -7.87
C SER A 94 -9.33 3.73 -8.52
N THR A 95 -10.05 3.46 -9.60
CA THR A 95 -9.89 2.24 -10.41
C THR A 95 -8.85 2.37 -11.51
N LEU A 96 -8.36 3.59 -11.76
CA LEU A 96 -7.40 3.90 -12.84
C LEU A 96 -5.94 3.79 -12.39
N HIS A 97 -5.67 3.74 -11.09
CA HIS A 97 -4.32 3.66 -10.51
C HIS A 97 -4.37 3.00 -9.11
N CYS A 98 -3.21 2.87 -8.45
CA CYS A 98 -3.10 2.40 -7.06
C CYS A 98 -3.65 0.98 -6.83
N GLY A 99 -4.21 0.69 -5.66
CA GLY A 99 -4.59 -0.66 -5.23
C GLY A 99 -5.53 -1.39 -6.18
N HIS A 100 -6.60 -0.73 -6.65
CA HIS A 100 -7.53 -1.35 -7.60
C HIS A 100 -6.88 -1.64 -8.95
N TYR A 101 -6.00 -0.75 -9.44
CA TYR A 101 -5.27 -1.00 -10.69
C TYR A 101 -4.27 -2.16 -10.54
N LYS A 102 -3.55 -2.20 -9.42
CA LYS A 102 -2.62 -3.27 -9.05
C LYS A 102 -3.32 -4.64 -9.02
N ASP A 103 -4.51 -4.68 -8.43
CA ASP A 103 -5.29 -5.91 -8.24
C ASP A 103 -6.34 -6.17 -9.34
N GLN A 104 -6.27 -5.42 -10.45
CA GLN A 104 -7.26 -5.47 -11.51
C GLN A 104 -7.25 -6.80 -12.27
N TYR A 105 -8.45 -7.28 -12.63
CA TYR A 105 -8.62 -8.31 -13.66
C TYR A 105 -8.67 -7.68 -15.05
N LEU A 106 -7.85 -8.18 -15.98
CA LEU A 106 -7.77 -7.75 -17.36
C LEU A 106 -8.87 -8.41 -18.21
N PRO A 107 -9.20 -7.85 -19.40
CA PRO A 107 -10.04 -8.56 -20.36
C PRO A 107 -9.50 -9.97 -20.62
N GLY A 108 -10.36 -10.97 -20.49
CA GLY A 108 -9.96 -12.39 -20.51
C GLY A 108 -9.94 -13.06 -19.13
N GLY A 109 -10.19 -12.31 -18.05
CA GLY A 109 -10.33 -12.86 -16.70
C GLY A 109 -9.00 -13.15 -16.00
N GLU A 110 -7.88 -12.81 -16.64
CA GLU A 110 -6.56 -12.93 -16.03
C GLU A 110 -6.32 -11.77 -15.06
N ARG A 111 -5.65 -12.06 -13.95
CA ARG A 111 -5.23 -11.02 -13.01
C ARG A 111 -4.02 -10.29 -13.58
N ARG A 112 -3.98 -8.97 -13.42
CA ARG A 112 -2.78 -8.18 -13.71
C ARG A 112 -1.59 -8.77 -12.94
N THR A 113 -0.54 -9.11 -13.68
CA THR A 113 0.72 -9.57 -13.12
C THR A 113 1.70 -8.41 -12.99
N TYR A 114 2.49 -8.45 -11.93
CA TYR A 114 3.60 -7.55 -11.68
C TYR A 114 4.60 -8.30 -10.79
N ASP A 115 5.86 -7.90 -10.84
CA ASP A 115 6.87 -8.39 -9.92
C ASP A 115 6.72 -7.66 -8.58
N SER A 116 6.38 -8.39 -7.53
CA SER A 116 6.18 -7.81 -6.20
C SER A 116 7.47 -7.24 -5.61
N ASP A 117 8.63 -7.73 -6.05
CA ASP A 117 9.94 -7.27 -5.59
C ASP A 117 10.32 -5.90 -6.20
N LEU A 118 9.56 -5.45 -7.20
CA LEU A 118 9.72 -4.13 -7.82
C LEU A 118 8.76 -3.07 -7.25
N LEU A 119 7.96 -3.41 -6.23
CA LEU A 119 7.11 -2.45 -5.55
C LEU A 119 7.89 -1.71 -4.45
N ILE A 120 7.77 -0.37 -4.44
CA ILE A 120 8.31 0.46 -3.36
C ILE A 120 7.39 0.32 -2.14
N LYS A 121 7.89 -0.28 -1.06
CA LYS A 121 7.15 -0.45 0.19
C LYS A 121 7.20 0.85 1.00
N PRO A 122 6.09 1.62 1.11
CA PRO A 122 6.13 3.03 1.49
C PRO A 122 6.51 3.30 2.95
N ASP A 123 6.49 2.30 3.82
CA ASP A 123 6.90 2.36 5.23
C ASP A 123 8.28 1.75 5.52
N ILE A 124 8.98 1.25 4.50
CA ILE A 124 10.34 0.69 4.61
C ILE A 124 11.30 1.48 3.72
N GLU A 125 10.90 1.73 2.49
CA GLU A 125 11.67 2.39 1.45
C GLU A 125 11.28 3.86 1.35
N ASP A 126 12.24 4.73 1.05
CA ASP A 126 11.95 6.14 0.77
C ASP A 126 11.61 6.30 -0.72
N PRO A 127 10.39 6.74 -1.09
CA PRO A 127 10.04 6.94 -2.49
C PRO A 127 10.97 7.88 -3.25
N GLU A 128 11.61 8.84 -2.57
CA GLU A 128 12.55 9.78 -3.22
C GLU A 128 13.83 9.09 -3.72
N ASP A 129 14.17 7.92 -3.19
CA ASP A 129 15.29 7.12 -3.68
C ASP A 129 15.01 6.55 -5.09
N TYR A 130 13.74 6.39 -5.44
CA TYR A 130 13.28 5.72 -6.66
C TYR A 130 12.57 6.64 -7.64
N LEU A 131 11.92 7.71 -7.16
CA LEU A 131 11.05 8.59 -7.92
C LEU A 131 11.49 10.05 -7.82
N GLN A 132 11.50 10.75 -8.94
CA GLN A 132 11.68 12.20 -9.01
C GLN A 132 10.38 12.85 -9.48
N PHE A 133 9.83 13.74 -8.66
CA PHE A 133 8.62 14.51 -8.97
C PHE A 133 9.00 15.87 -9.55
N LEU A 134 8.64 16.12 -10.80
CA LEU A 134 8.90 17.39 -11.48
C LEU A 134 7.76 18.40 -11.23
N PRO A 135 8.04 19.72 -11.27
CA PRO A 135 7.01 20.75 -11.18
C PRO A 135 5.91 20.66 -12.25
N SER A 136 6.19 19.97 -13.37
CA SER A 136 5.21 19.69 -14.43
C SER A 136 4.20 18.59 -14.08
N GLY A 137 4.30 17.97 -12.90
CA GLY A 137 3.51 16.81 -12.50
C GLY A 137 4.02 15.49 -13.08
N LYS A 138 5.10 15.50 -13.87
CA LYS A 138 5.76 14.28 -14.35
C LYS A 138 6.52 13.59 -13.22
N VAL A 139 6.37 12.27 -13.15
CA VAL A 139 7.17 11.40 -12.28
C VAL A 139 8.21 10.70 -13.15
N LEU A 140 9.48 10.80 -12.78
CA LEU A 140 10.60 10.13 -13.43
C LEU A 140 11.22 9.10 -12.49
N LYS A 141 11.89 8.10 -13.05
CA LYS A 141 12.81 7.23 -12.29
C LYS A 141 13.97 8.07 -11.77
N SER A 142 14.29 7.95 -10.49
CA SER A 142 15.46 8.60 -9.89
C SER A 142 16.74 8.13 -10.60
N ARG A 143 17.63 9.07 -10.91
CA ARG A 143 18.92 8.78 -11.55
C ARG A 143 19.93 8.13 -10.58
N TRP A 144 19.59 8.05 -9.29
CA TRP A 144 20.45 7.54 -8.21
C TRP A 144 20.32 6.05 -7.94
N ILE A 145 19.56 5.30 -8.75
CA ILE A 145 19.59 3.84 -8.70
C ILE A 145 21.01 3.41 -9.03
N ARG A 146 21.81 3.21 -7.97
CA ARG A 146 23.09 2.52 -8.00
C ARG A 146 22.81 1.22 -8.72
N ILE A 147 23.30 1.13 -9.94
CA ILE A 147 23.32 -0.12 -10.66
C ILE A 147 24.26 -1.02 -9.86
N TYR A 148 23.71 -1.84 -8.96
CA TYR A 148 24.42 -3.00 -8.47
C TYR A 148 24.48 -4.00 -9.64
N PHE A 149 25.38 -3.74 -10.59
CA PHE A 149 25.92 -4.80 -11.42
C PHE A 149 26.70 -5.73 -10.50
N SER A 150 26.03 -6.76 -9.96
CA SER A 150 26.73 -7.94 -9.50
C SER A 150 27.33 -8.60 -10.75
N LYS A 151 28.59 -8.25 -11.06
CA LYS A 151 29.45 -9.16 -11.79
C LYS A 151 29.61 -10.38 -10.91
N LYS A 152 28.83 -11.45 -11.20
CA LYS A 152 29.20 -12.79 -10.76
C LYS A 152 30.53 -13.12 -11.43
N SER A 153 31.61 -13.03 -10.65
CA SER A 153 32.86 -13.78 -10.86
C SER A 153 32.63 -15.24 -10.49
#